data_AF-A0A3D3THW4-F1
#
_entry.id   AF-A0A3D3THW4-F1
#
_cell.length_a   1.000
_cell.length_b   1.000
_cell.length_c   1.000
_cell.angle_alpha   90.00
_cell.angle_beta   90.00
_cell.angle_gamma   90.00
#
_symmetry.space_group_name_H-M   'P 1'
#
loop_
_entity.id
_entity.type
_entity.pdbx_description
1 polymer ?
#
loop_
_entity_poly.entity_id
_entity_poly.type
_entity_poly.pdbx_seq_one_letter_code
_entity_poly.pdbx_strand_id
1 'polypeptide(L)'
;MKEEYQQYSNSLSSWQGAWISVNGNPDIYIFQAYNGNYYLLAYSYDKESERGSFSCYSIDLDENGCFVNIGIKSCLLESEELPYSLYIAGWGSYMKD
;
A
#
# COMPACT_ATOMS: atom_id res chain seq x y z
N MET A 1 18.18 10.89 10.21
CA MET A 1 18.08 9.57 10.88
C MET A 1 16.80 9.35 11.69
N LYS A 2 16.53 10.03 12.83
CA LYS A 2 15.24 9.83 13.55
C LYS A 2 14.05 10.58 12.92
N GLU A 3 14.31 11.74 12.34
CA GLU A 3 13.28 12.63 11.79
C GLU A 3 12.65 12.08 10.50
N GLU A 4 13.45 11.48 9.60
CA GLU A 4 12.96 10.86 8.36
C GLU A 4 12.08 9.62 8.64
N TYR A 5 12.52 8.75 9.55
CA TYR A 5 11.71 7.60 10.01
C TYR A 5 10.37 8.04 10.62
N GLN A 6 10.36 9.14 11.38
CA GLN A 6 9.12 9.71 11.93
C GLN A 6 8.23 10.30 10.84
N GLN A 7 8.80 10.94 9.82
CA GLN A 7 8.06 11.47 8.68
C GLN A 7 7.35 10.35 7.91
N TYR A 8 8.05 9.26 7.58
CA TYR A 8 7.45 8.12 6.88
C TYR A 8 6.43 7.36 7.75
N SER A 9 6.68 7.24 9.05
CA SER A 9 5.71 6.65 9.99
C SER A 9 4.41 7.48 10.07
N ASN A 10 4.52 8.81 10.07
CA ASN A 10 3.36 9.70 10.00
C ASN A 10 2.61 9.56 8.66
N SER A 11 3.33 9.42 7.54
CA SER A 11 2.73 9.15 6.23
C SER A 11 1.97 7.80 6.20
N LEU A 12 2.52 6.73 6.76
CA LEU A 12 1.79 5.46 6.84
C LEU A 12 0.52 5.56 7.68
N SER A 13 0.57 6.34 8.76
CA SER A 13 -0.60 6.56 9.59
C SER A 13 -1.74 7.25 8.83
N SER A 14 -1.41 8.23 7.97
CA SER A 14 -2.40 8.92 7.11
C SER A 14 -2.86 8.05 5.93
N TRP A 15 -2.06 7.08 5.54
CA TRP A 15 -2.41 6.12 4.50
C TRP A 15 -3.32 4.98 4.95
N GLN A 16 -3.59 4.80 6.24
CA GLN A 16 -4.52 3.77 6.71
C GLN A 16 -5.93 3.92 6.11
N GLY A 17 -6.58 2.78 5.87
CA GLY A 17 -7.93 2.71 5.28
C GLY A 17 -7.96 2.03 3.93
N ALA A 18 -9.13 2.09 3.30
CA ALA A 18 -9.41 1.51 2.00
C ALA A 18 -8.95 2.41 0.86
N TRP A 19 -8.49 1.76 -0.21
CA TRP A 19 -8.04 2.42 -1.42
C TRP A 19 -8.48 1.62 -2.65
N ILE A 20 -9.04 2.34 -3.61
CA ILE A 20 -9.56 1.78 -4.87
C ILE A 20 -8.50 1.98 -5.94
N SER A 21 -8.21 0.93 -6.72
CA SER A 21 -7.28 1.04 -7.86
C SER A 21 -7.90 1.90 -8.97
N VAL A 22 -7.13 2.86 -9.51
CA VAL A 22 -7.62 3.76 -10.58
C VAL A 22 -7.75 3.02 -11.92
N ASN A 23 -6.74 2.22 -12.25
CA ASN A 23 -6.58 1.63 -13.59
C ASN A 23 -6.39 0.11 -13.55
N GLY A 24 -6.64 -0.53 -12.41
CA GLY A 24 -6.19 -1.89 -12.20
C GLY A 24 -6.98 -2.72 -11.20
N ASN A 25 -6.26 -3.71 -10.71
CA ASN A 25 -6.56 -4.70 -9.69
C ASN A 25 -5.17 -5.03 -9.11
N PRO A 26 -4.95 -5.02 -7.79
CA PRO A 26 -5.92 -5.10 -6.69
C PRO A 26 -6.38 -3.76 -6.10
N ASP A 27 -7.56 -3.76 -5.48
CA ASP A 27 -7.94 -2.80 -4.43
C ASP A 27 -7.22 -3.15 -3.13
N ILE A 28 -6.96 -2.18 -2.27
CA ILE A 28 -6.11 -2.39 -1.10
C ILE A 28 -6.69 -1.79 0.18
N TYR A 29 -6.25 -2.33 1.31
CA TYR A 29 -6.52 -1.79 2.65
C TYR A 29 -5.21 -1.75 3.44
N ILE A 30 -4.82 -0.55 3.90
CA ILE A 30 -3.62 -0.35 4.71
C ILE A 30 -4.04 -0.26 6.18
N PHE A 31 -3.38 -1.03 7.05
CA PHE A 31 -3.70 -1.08 8.47
C PHE A 31 -2.46 -1.28 9.34
N GLN A 32 -2.55 -0.79 10.58
CA GLN A 32 -1.57 -1.11 11.62
C GLN A 32 -2.07 -2.29 12.47
N ALA A 33 -1.25 -3.33 12.60
CA ALA A 33 -1.56 -4.45 13.49
C ALA A 33 -1.18 -4.13 14.94
N TYR A 34 -1.60 -5.00 15.88
CA TYR A 34 -1.35 -4.82 17.32
C TYR A 34 0.15 -4.79 17.70
N ASN A 35 1.03 -5.34 16.87
CA ASN A 35 2.47 -5.27 17.06
C ASN A 35 3.07 -3.92 16.64
N GLY A 36 2.26 -2.97 16.16
CA GLY A 36 2.69 -1.66 15.68
C GLY A 36 3.16 -1.64 14.23
N ASN A 37 3.28 -2.81 13.58
CA ASN A 37 3.70 -2.90 12.18
C ASN A 37 2.54 -2.62 11.23
N TYR A 38 2.86 -2.04 10.09
CA TYR A 38 1.90 -1.75 9.04
C TYR A 38 1.84 -2.90 8.02
N TYR A 39 0.66 -3.15 7.50
CA TYR A 39 0.38 -4.18 6.52
C TYR A 39 -0.51 -3.63 5.43
N LEU A 40 -0.38 -4.23 4.25
CA LEU A 40 -1.21 -3.97 3.09
C LEU A 40 -1.97 -5.26 2.76
N LEU A 41 -3.29 -5.21 2.86
CA LEU A 41 -4.19 -6.26 2.38
C LEU A 41 -4.65 -5.90 0.98
N ALA A 42 -4.35 -6.73 0.00
CA ALA A 42 -4.77 -6.58 -1.38
C ALA A 42 -5.90 -7.56 -1.70
N TYR A 43 -6.94 -7.06 -2.36
CA TYR A 43 -8.03 -7.86 -2.90
C TYR A 43 -7.99 -7.82 -4.43
N SER A 44 -7.84 -8.98 -5.04
CA SER A 44 -7.88 -9.16 -6.48
C SER A 44 -9.12 -9.91 -6.93
N TYR A 45 -9.85 -9.36 -7.90
CA TYR A 45 -10.94 -10.07 -8.55
C TYR A 45 -10.58 -10.41 -10.00
N ASP A 46 -10.41 -11.70 -10.27
CA ASP A 46 -10.23 -12.21 -11.62
C ASP A 46 -11.60 -12.41 -12.28
N LYS A 47 -11.85 -11.64 -13.35
CA LYS A 47 -13.10 -11.68 -14.11
C LYS A 47 -13.24 -12.95 -14.96
N GLU A 48 -12.14 -13.57 -15.39
CA GLU A 48 -12.21 -14.78 -16.23
C GLU A 48 -12.61 -16.00 -15.43
N SER A 49 -12.09 -16.12 -14.20
CA SER A 49 -12.42 -17.22 -13.30
C SER A 49 -13.55 -16.92 -12.30
N GLU A 50 -14.05 -15.68 -12.27
CA GLU A 50 -15.03 -15.16 -11.31
C GLU A 50 -14.62 -15.41 -9.84
N ARG A 51 -13.33 -15.29 -9.55
CA ARG A 51 -12.76 -15.57 -8.23
C ARG A 51 -12.07 -14.35 -7.65
N GLY A 52 -12.36 -14.12 -6.37
CA GLY A 52 -11.61 -13.20 -5.54
C GLY A 52 -10.44 -13.91 -4.85
N SER A 53 -9.32 -13.20 -4.68
CA SER A 53 -8.19 -13.63 -3.86
C SER A 53 -7.71 -12.50 -2.97
N PHE A 54 -7.19 -12.86 -1.81
CA PHE A 54 -6.57 -11.94 -0.88
C PHE A 54 -5.09 -12.26 -0.74
N SER A 55 -4.28 -11.21 -0.71
CA SER A 55 -2.86 -11.30 -0.38
C SER A 55 -2.53 -10.24 0.67
N CYS A 56 -1.78 -10.63 1.70
CA CYS A 56 -1.37 -9.72 2.76
C CYS A 56 0.15 -9.56 2.74
N TYR A 57 0.61 -8.33 2.78
CA TYR A 57 2.01 -7.98 2.67
C TYR A 57 2.43 -7.11 3.87
N SER A 58 3.64 -7.33 4.39
CA SER A 58 4.24 -6.39 5.33
C SER A 58 4.63 -5.11 4.61
N ILE A 59 4.47 -3.98 5.30
CA ILE A 59 5.04 -2.72 4.88
C ILE A 59 6.29 -2.49 5.72
N ASP A 60 7.43 -2.49 5.04
CA ASP A 60 8.72 -2.20 5.64
C ASP A 60 9.04 -0.71 5.50
N LEU A 61 9.75 -0.18 6.48
CA LEU A 61 10.17 1.21 6.53
C LEU A 61 11.69 1.26 6.60
N ASP A 62 12.32 1.97 5.68
CA ASP A 62 13.75 2.23 5.73
C ASP A 62 14.07 3.71 5.45
N GLU A 63 15.36 4.02 5.26
CA GLU A 63 15.82 5.39 4.99
C GLU A 63 15.35 5.97 3.64
N ASN A 64 14.94 5.11 2.70
CA ASN A 64 14.51 5.46 1.36
C ASN A 64 12.97 5.56 1.25
N GLY A 65 12.22 5.13 2.27
CA GLY A 65 10.77 5.27 2.31
C GLY A 65 10.01 4.05 2.82
N CYS A 66 8.78 3.89 2.32
CA CYS A 66 7.87 2.81 2.68
C CYS A 66 7.77 1.80 1.54
N PHE A 67 7.95 0.51 1.83
CA PHE A 67 8.01 -0.53 0.82
C PHE A 67 7.09 -1.69 1.13
N VAL A 68 6.48 -2.26 0.10
CA VAL A 68 5.74 -3.52 0.19
C VAL A 68 6.49 -4.60 -0.59
N ASN A 69 6.72 -5.74 0.04
CA ASN A 69 7.40 -6.88 -0.59
C ASN A 69 6.38 -7.80 -1.26
N ILE A 70 6.28 -7.73 -2.58
CA ILE A 70 5.39 -8.56 -3.39
C ILE A 70 6.24 -9.67 -4.04
N GLY A 71 6.27 -10.83 -3.38
CA GLY A 71 7.13 -11.94 -3.78
C GLY A 71 8.62 -11.58 -3.58
N ILE A 72 9.37 -11.51 -4.68
CA ILE A 72 10.80 -11.10 -4.68
C ILE A 72 11.00 -9.60 -4.99
N LYS A 73 9.93 -8.88 -5.29
CA LYS A 73 9.99 -7.46 -5.65
C LYS A 73 9.66 -6.58 -4.45
N SER A 74 10.51 -5.59 -4.19
CA SER A 74 10.20 -4.51 -3.28
C SER A 74 9.59 -3.35 -4.08
N CYS A 75 8.40 -2.91 -3.67
CA CYS A 75 7.61 -1.89 -4.35
C CYS A 75 7.48 -0.67 -3.42
N LEU A 76 7.93 0.49 -3.88
CA LEU A 76 7.84 1.75 -3.14
C LEU A 76 6.40 2.25 -3.09
N LEU A 77 5.99 2.78 -1.94
CA LEU A 77 4.74 3.50 -1.72
C LEU A 77 5.04 5.00 -1.68
N GLU A 78 4.34 5.79 -2.49
CA GLU A 78 4.55 7.23 -2.60
C GLU A 78 3.22 7.98 -2.53
N SER A 79 3.24 9.18 -1.95
CA SER A 79 2.10 10.08 -2.02
C SER A 79 2.05 10.68 -3.42
N GLU A 80 0.88 10.64 -4.06
CA GLU A 80 0.63 11.38 -5.29
C GLU A 80 -0.16 12.66 -5.02
N GLU A 81 -0.06 13.61 -5.94
CA GLU A 81 -0.98 14.74 -5.97
C GLU A 81 -2.43 14.27 -6.23
N LEU A 82 -3.40 15.11 -5.89
CA LEU A 82 -4.80 14.82 -6.17
C LEU A 82 -5.01 14.61 -7.69
N PRO A 83 -5.88 13.68 -8.09
CA PRO A 83 -6.91 13.01 -7.28
C PRO A 83 -6.50 11.65 -6.67
N TYR A 84 -5.28 11.17 -6.89
CA TYR A 84 -4.91 9.78 -6.60
C TYR A 84 -4.38 9.57 -5.16
N SER A 85 -3.60 10.51 -4.63
CA SER A 85 -3.13 10.48 -3.23
C SER A 85 -2.19 9.32 -2.83
N LEU A 86 -2.15 8.19 -3.56
CA LEU A 86 -1.23 7.07 -3.31
C LEU A 86 -0.83 6.37 -4.61
N TYR A 87 0.47 6.12 -4.78
CA TYR A 87 1.06 5.30 -5.84
C TYR A 87 1.82 4.12 -5.25
N ILE A 88 1.69 2.95 -5.89
CA ILE A 88 2.46 1.76 -5.56
C ILE A 88 3.22 1.34 -6.81
N ALA A 89 4.56 1.34 -6.73
CA ALA A 89 5.41 0.96 -7.84
C ALA A 89 5.07 -0.45 -8.35
N GLY A 90 4.71 -0.55 -9.64
CA GLY A 90 4.32 -1.82 -10.27
C GLY A 90 2.83 -2.16 -10.20
N TRP A 91 2.02 -1.48 -9.37
CA TRP A 91 0.55 -1.63 -9.33
C TRP A 91 -0.18 -0.38 -9.83
N GLY A 92 0.41 0.81 -9.64
CA GLY A 92 -0.12 2.07 -10.16
C GLY A 92 -0.75 2.95 -9.09
N SER A 93 -1.61 3.86 -9.54
CA SER A 93 -2.28 4.87 -8.73
C SER A 93 -3.57 4.35 -8.09
N TYR A 94 -3.83 4.83 -6.89
CA TYR A 94 -4.99 4.51 -6.08
C TYR A 94 -5.83 5.75 -5.84
N MET A 95 -7.02 5.61 -5.27
CA MET A 95 -7.82 6.70 -4.71
C MET A 95 -8.33 6.27 -3.35
N LYS A 96 -8.41 7.21 -2.41
CA LYS A 96 -9.03 6.94 -1.10
C LYS A 96 -10.53 6.68 -1.29
N ASP A 97 -11.05 5.62 -0.69
CA ASP A 97 -12.50 5.38 -0.55
C ASP A 97 -13.08 6.17 0.65
#